data_AF-A0A2V8URW6-F1
#
_entry.id   AF-A0A2V8URW6-F1
#
_cell.length_a   1.000
_cell.length_b   1.000
_cell.length_c   1.000
_cell.angle_alpha   90.00
_cell.angle_beta   90.00
_cell.angle_gamma   90.00
#
_symmetry.space_group_name_H-M   'P 1'
#
loop_
_entity.id
_entity.type
_entity.pdbx_description
1 polymer ?
#
loop_
_entity_poly.entity_id
_entity_poly.type
_entity_poly.pdbx_seq_one_letter_code
_entity_poly.pdbx_strand_id
1 'polypeptide(L)' 'MKILPSLKQFPVLVLAVLSIPAWAANTSAVEAAGIPNFHQVNEHIYRGGQPADEGWASLARLGVKTVIDLRREG' A
#
# COMPACT_ATOMS: atom_id res chain seq x y z
N MET A 1 -19.42 -25.71 32.25
CA MET A 1 -18.45 -25.23 33.25
C MET A 1 -17.36 -24.45 32.52
N LYS A 2 -17.50 -23.12 32.39
CA LYS A 2 -16.48 -22.24 31.78
C LYS A 2 -15.89 -21.40 32.90
N ILE A 3 -14.66 -21.72 33.28
CA ILE A 3 -13.83 -20.95 34.20
C ILE A 3 -13.61 -19.55 33.60
N LEU A 4 -14.27 -18.55 34.18
CA LEU A 4 -14.09 -17.14 33.79
C LEU A 4 -12.75 -16.65 34.37
N PRO A 5 -11.87 -16.01 33.59
CA PRO A 5 -10.61 -15.48 34.09
C PRO A 5 -10.86 -14.33 35.08
N SER A 6 -10.00 -14.25 36.11
CA SER A 6 -10.09 -13.31 37.22
C SER A 6 -9.97 -11.86 36.76
N LEU A 7 -10.90 -11.03 37.25
CA LEU A 7 -11.11 -9.60 36.94
C LEU A 7 -9.87 -8.69 37.11
N LYS A 8 -8.78 -9.19 37.72
CA LYS A 8 -7.55 -8.43 38.00
C LYS A 8 -6.60 -8.26 36.80
N GLN A 9 -6.83 -8.96 35.68
CA GLN A 9 -5.95 -8.92 34.50
C GLN A 9 -6.36 -7.86 33.44
N PHE A 10 -7.45 -7.12 33.68
CA PHE A 10 -7.98 -6.14 32.74
C PHE A 10 -7.08 -4.92 32.43
N PRO A 11 -6.33 -4.31 33.37
CA PRO A 11 -5.63 -3.06 33.08
C PRO A 11 -4.41 -3.25 32.16
N VAL A 12 -3.77 -4.42 32.19
CA VAL A 12 -2.60 -4.73 31.34
C VAL A 12 -3.02 -4.92 29.89
N LEU A 13 -4.21 -5.48 29.64
CA LEU A 13 -4.72 -5.70 28.28
C LEU A 13 -5.10 -4.39 27.58
N VAL A 14 -5.60 -3.39 28.32
CA VAL A 14 -5.98 -2.08 27.78
C VAL A 14 -4.76 -1.25 27.38
N LEU A 15 -3.65 -1.35 28.11
CA LEU A 15 -2.44 -0.58 27.83
C LEU A 15 -1.70 -1.07 26.56
N ALA A 16 -1.78 -2.36 26.24
CA ALA A 16 -1.12 -2.93 25.06
C ALA A 16 -1.76 -2.50 23.73
N VAL A 17 -3.06 -2.19 23.71
CA VAL A 17 -3.79 -1.77 22.49
C VAL A 17 -3.48 -0.31 22.11
N LEU A 18 -3.06 0.52 23.06
CA LEU A 18 -2.76 1.94 22.84
C LEU A 18 -1.35 2.20 22.25
N SER A 19 -0.51 1.17 22.14
CA SER A 19 0.87 1.28 21.66
C SER A 19 1.04 1.06 20.15
N ILE A 20 -0.05 0.94 19.37
CA ILE A 20 0.05 0.82 17.91
C ILE A 20 0.40 2.21 17.35
N PRO A 21 1.59 2.42 16.76
CA PRO A 21 1.93 3.70 16.17
C PRO A 21 0.98 3.99 15.00
N ALA A 22 0.25 5.10 15.08
CA ALA A 22 -0.70 5.54 14.04
C ALA A 22 -0.03 5.78 12.67
N TRP A 23 1.30 5.87 12.63
CA TRP A 23 2.11 6.02 11.42
C TRP A 23 2.38 4.71 10.67
N ALA A 24 1.92 3.56 11.18
CA ALA A 24 1.99 2.29 10.44
C ALA A 24 0.79 2.07 9.51
N ALA A 25 -0.26 2.89 9.61
CA ALA A 25 -1.55 2.65 8.95
C ALA A 25 -1.66 3.28 7.54
N ASN A 26 -0.69 4.08 7.11
CA ASN A 26 -0.73 4.85 5.86
C ASN A 26 0.15 4.21 4.78
N THR A 27 -0.08 2.92 4.48
CA THR A 27 0.37 2.35 3.20
C THR A 27 -0.86 2.09 2.35
N SER A 28 -1.54 3.16 1.93
CA SER A 28 -2.51 3.05 0.84
C SER A 28 -1.71 2.63 -0.38
N ALA A 29 -1.76 1.35 -0.75
CA ALA A 29 -1.13 0.89 -1.98
C ALA A 29 -1.72 1.70 -3.14
N VAL A 30 -0.88 2.41 -3.88
CA VAL A 30 -1.32 3.06 -5.11
C VAL A 30 -1.56 1.96 -6.12
N GLU A 31 -2.83 1.71 -6.44
CA GLU A 31 -3.22 0.70 -7.42
C GLU A 31 -3.39 1.34 -8.79
N ALA A 32 -2.72 0.75 -9.79
CA ALA A 32 -2.93 1.06 -11.20
C ALA A 32 -3.22 -0.25 -11.94
N ALA A 33 -4.49 -0.49 -12.27
CA ALA A 33 -4.91 -1.64 -13.05
C ALA A 33 -4.15 -1.71 -14.38
N GLY A 34 -3.78 -2.91 -14.82
CA GLY A 34 -3.05 -3.14 -16.07
C GLY A 34 -1.55 -2.88 -16.02
N ILE A 35 -0.96 -2.62 -14.85
CA ILE A 35 0.50 -2.40 -14.70
C ILE A 35 1.07 -3.40 -13.69
N PRO A 36 1.79 -4.45 -14.14
CA PRO A 36 2.39 -5.43 -13.24
C PRO A 36 3.41 -4.79 -12.30
N ASN A 37 3.49 -5.25 -11.05
CA ASN A 37 4.48 -4.76 -10.05
C ASN A 37 4.49 -3.22 -9.90
N PHE A 38 3.32 -2.59 -9.94
CA PHE A 38 3.19 -1.15 -9.84
C PHE A 38 3.33 -0.67 -8.39
N HIS A 39 4.23 0.29 -8.16
CA HIS A 39 4.47 0.88 -6.86
C HIS A 39 4.86 2.36 -6.97
N GLN A 40 4.47 3.15 -5.97
CA GLN A 40 5.02 4.48 -5.76
C GLN A 40 6.36 4.37 -5.03
N VAL A 41 7.40 5.00 -5.58
CA VAL A 41 8.75 5.03 -4.98
C VAL A 41 8.88 6.22 -4.03
N ASN A 42 8.39 7.39 -4.47
CA ASN A 42 8.30 8.62 -3.68
C ASN A 42 7.17 9.50 -4.23
N GLU A 43 7.05 10.74 -3.75
CA GLU A 43 5.97 11.67 -4.10
C GLU A 43 5.85 11.96 -5.60
N HIS A 44 6.90 11.74 -6.38
CA HIS A 44 6.97 12.11 -7.80
C HIS A 44 7.28 10.94 -8.75
N ILE A 45 7.67 9.78 -8.24
CA ILE A 45 8.16 8.66 -9.04
C ILE A 45 7.35 7.41 -8.76
N TYR A 46 6.89 6.79 -9.84
CA TYR A 46 6.31 5.46 -9.85
C TYR A 46 7.23 4.49 -10.59
N ARG A 47 7.10 3.20 -10.28
CA ARG A 47 7.74 2.10 -11.00
C ARG A 47 6.70 1.03 -11.33
N GLY A 48 6.96 0.27 -12.38
CA GLY A 48 6.11 -0.85 -12.78
C GLY A 48 6.69 -1.61 -13.95
N GLY A 49 6.03 -2.70 -14.32
CA GLY A 49 6.24 -3.40 -15.58
C GLY A 49 5.54 -2.69 -16.74
N GLN A 50 5.62 -3.30 -17.92
CA GLN A 50 4.98 -2.80 -19.13
C GLN A 50 3.46 -2.68 -18.93
N PRO A 51 2.86 -1.49 -19.13
CA PRO A 51 1.41 -1.34 -19.12
C PRO A 51 0.74 -2.15 -20.23
N ALA A 52 -0.35 -2.83 -19.89
CA ALA A 52 -1.37 -3.28 -20.85
C ALA A 52 -2.24 -2.08 -21.29
N ASP A 53 -3.17 -2.31 -22.22
CA ASP A 53 -4.00 -1.24 -22.81
C ASP A 53 -4.71 -0.37 -21.75
N GLU A 54 -5.30 -0.99 -20.72
CA GLU A 54 -5.96 -0.29 -19.61
C GLU A 54 -4.97 0.43 -18.65
N GLY A 55 -3.71 0.00 -18.63
CA GLY A 55 -2.66 0.56 -17.80
C GLY A 55 -2.33 2.01 -18.15
N TRP A 56 -2.42 2.36 -19.43
CA TRP A 56 -2.22 3.74 -19.89
C TRP A 56 -3.28 4.69 -19.34
N ALA A 57 -4.55 4.27 -19.30
CA ALA A 57 -5.62 5.06 -18.70
C ALA A 57 -5.44 5.21 -17.17
N SER A 58 -4.92 4.17 -16.51
CA SER A 58 -4.56 4.24 -15.09
C SER A 58 -3.45 5.27 -14.82
N LEU A 59 -2.37 5.28 -15.62
CA LEU A 59 -1.31 6.29 -15.51
C LEU A 59 -1.82 7.71 -15.73
N ALA A 60 -2.68 7.91 -16.74
CA ALA A 60 -3.28 9.22 -17.03
C ALA A 60 -4.15 9.73 -15.86
N ARG A 61 -4.96 8.85 -15.25
CA ARG A 61 -5.78 9.19 -14.07
C ARG A 61 -4.92 9.56 -12.85
N LEU A 62 -3.74 8.95 -12.71
CA LEU A 62 -2.76 9.30 -11.68
C LEU A 62 -2.01 10.61 -11.98
N GLY A 63 -2.22 11.22 -13.15
CA GLY A 63 -1.55 12.45 -13.56
C GLY A 63 -0.10 12.25 -14.05
N VAL A 64 0.29 11.01 -14.37
CA VAL A 64 1.60 10.73 -14.97
C VAL A 64 1.64 11.33 -16.37
N LYS A 65 2.63 12.20 -16.61
CA LYS A 65 2.82 12.90 -17.90
C LYS A 65 3.96 12.34 -18.73
N THR A 66 4.88 11.63 -18.09
CA THR A 66 6.10 11.12 -18.71
C THR A 66 6.29 9.67 -18.29
N VAL A 67 6.53 8.80 -19.28
CA VAL A 67 6.89 7.40 -19.08
C VAL A 67 8.27 7.18 -19.68
N ILE A 68 9.17 6.63 -18.87
CA ILE A 68 10.54 6.29 -19.31
C ILE A 68 10.57 4.78 -19.53
N ASP A 69 10.69 4.36 -20.79
CA ASP A 69 10.88 2.95 -21.13
C ASP A 69 12.36 2.57 -20.96
N LEU A 70 12.62 1.58 -20.11
CA LEU A 70 13.96 1.07 -19.83
C LEU A 70 14.25 -0.26 -20.55
N ARG A 71 13.30 -0.74 -21.36
CA ARG A 71 13.49 -1.93 -22.19
C ARG A 71 14.44 -1.59 -23.33
N ARG A 72 15.13 -2.61 -23.84
CA ARG A 72 15.89 -2.49 -25.09
C ARG A 72 14.90 -2.52 -26.25
N GLU A 73 15.23 -1.82 -27.33
CA GLU A 73 14.55 -1.97 -28.62
C GLU A 73 14.57 -3.45 -29.05
N GLY A 74 13.45 -3.96 -29.53
CA GLY A 74 13.24 -5.34 -29.96
C GLY A 74 12.16 -5.44 -31.00
#